data_AF-A0A368F1A0-F1
#
_entry.id   AF-A0A368F1A0-F1
#
_cell.length_a   1.000
_cell.length_b   1.000
_cell.length_c   1.000
_cell.angle_alpha   90.00
_cell.angle_beta   90.00
_cell.angle_gamma   90.00
#
_symmetry.space_group_name_H-M   'P 1'
#
loop_
_entity.id
_entity.type
_entity.pdbx_description
1 polymer ?
#
loop_
_entity_poly.entity_id
_entity_poly.type
_entity_poly.pdbx_seq_one_letter_code
_entity_poly.pdbx_strand_id
1 'polypeptide(L)'
;MLRTLRNLVVTHCRAAATSSNSAVSPISRSEIDSALFDDVQSRVNQHGKTIEKILVTLVNKDGSKKDYLMNRNISTPFDCAKHMNMLLAKRAVLALTSYSEGDTHLECMNEPFRDKCSFELLDFQNEKYAAELNKAYWRSCSVLLAAVLSEGLRDHISVSTLHCEVPDSYFAVDIKGLTSSLSKSDLRDLSLFARSEFVSNSIPFETVFLPAELAIDYGYDSSLRLCRLGTFVTAVDGPVISRSNQIGRFNIVKVSNSLNKIEEHVF
;
A
#
# COMPACT_ATOMS: atom_id res chain seq x y z
N MET A 1 -26.97 -9.15 -0.86
CA MET A 1 -25.51 -9.23 -1.11
C MET A 1 -24.71 -8.33 -0.16
N LEU A 2 -24.99 -7.02 -0.13
CA LEU A 2 -24.08 -5.97 0.36
C LEU A 2 -24.60 -5.28 1.64
N ARG A 3 -23.70 -4.69 2.45
CA ARG A 3 -24.06 -3.86 3.62
C ARG A 3 -24.24 -2.40 3.18
N THR A 4 -25.22 -1.71 3.79
CA THR A 4 -25.43 -0.25 3.71
C THR A 4 -25.15 0.38 5.08
N LEU A 5 -24.52 1.56 5.07
CA LEU A 5 -23.90 2.24 6.22
C LEU A 5 -24.92 2.91 7.15
N ARG A 6 -24.65 2.90 8.46
CA ARG A 6 -25.30 3.77 9.46
C ARG A 6 -24.28 4.32 10.46
N ASN A 7 -24.25 5.65 10.56
CA ASN A 7 -23.40 6.45 11.44
C ASN A 7 -23.81 6.33 12.92
N LEU A 8 -22.82 6.36 13.82
CA LEU A 8 -23.03 6.61 15.26
C LEU A 8 -22.06 7.70 15.75
N VAL A 9 -22.63 8.60 16.55
CA VAL A 9 -22.04 9.83 17.11
C VAL A 9 -21.24 9.50 18.38
N VAL A 10 -20.06 10.13 18.52
CA VAL A 10 -19.17 10.00 19.68
C VAL A 10 -19.52 11.04 20.75
N THR A 11 -19.68 10.61 21.99
CA THR A 11 -19.74 11.47 23.20
C THR A 11 -18.40 11.42 23.95
N HIS A 12 -17.83 12.58 24.23
CA HIS A 12 -16.58 12.75 24.99
C HIS A 12 -16.85 12.80 26.50
N CYS A 13 -16.15 11.95 27.27
CA CYS A 13 -16.01 12.08 28.72
C CYS A 13 -14.53 12.36 29.04
N ARG A 14 -14.25 13.49 29.70
CA ARG A 14 -12.92 13.82 30.22
C ARG A 14 -12.70 13.13 31.56
N ALA A 15 -11.70 12.26 31.65
CA ALA A 15 -11.17 11.74 32.91
C ALA A 15 -9.74 12.26 33.12
N ALA A 16 -9.46 12.76 34.32
CA ALA A 16 -8.14 13.23 34.74
C ALA A 16 -7.29 12.04 35.21
N ALA A 17 -6.06 11.93 34.72
CA ALA A 17 -5.14 10.86 35.05
C ALA A 17 -4.22 11.25 36.22
N THR A 18 -4.16 10.40 37.25
CA THR A 18 -3.12 10.41 38.29
C THR A 18 -1.99 9.47 37.88
N SER A 19 -0.75 9.95 37.93
CA SER A 19 0.45 9.22 37.53
C SER A 19 0.88 8.19 38.59
N SER A 20 0.69 6.90 38.30
CA SER A 20 1.45 5.82 38.92
C SER A 20 2.49 5.33 37.91
N ASN A 21 3.76 5.23 38.33
CA ASN A 21 4.82 4.58 37.55
C ASN A 21 4.48 3.09 37.37
N SER A 22 3.77 2.78 36.31
CA SER A 22 3.50 1.42 35.87
C SER A 22 4.78 0.85 35.26
N ALA A 23 5.18 -0.34 35.72
CA ALA A 23 6.19 -1.14 35.03
C ALA A 23 5.82 -1.20 33.53
N VAL A 24 6.77 -0.86 32.66
CA VAL A 24 6.56 -0.78 31.21
C VAL A 24 6.11 -2.16 30.74
N SER A 25 4.82 -2.29 30.46
CA SER A 25 4.27 -3.44 29.77
C SER A 25 4.96 -3.52 28.40
N PRO A 26 5.28 -4.71 27.87
CA PRO A 26 5.77 -4.81 26.50
C PRO A 26 4.75 -4.10 25.59
N ILE A 27 5.22 -3.18 24.75
CA ILE A 27 4.38 -2.42 23.83
C ILE A 27 3.62 -3.44 22.99
N SER A 28 2.30 -3.50 23.13
CA SER A 28 1.48 -4.40 22.33
C SER A 28 1.57 -3.97 20.87
N ARG A 29 1.84 -4.93 19.97
CA ARG A 29 1.90 -4.68 18.53
C ARG A 29 0.60 -4.03 18.07
N SER A 30 0.71 -2.84 17.48
CA SER A 30 -0.43 -2.09 16.96
C SER A 30 -1.06 -2.83 15.78
N GLU A 31 -2.39 -2.81 15.71
CA GLU A 31 -3.13 -3.33 14.57
C GLU A 31 -2.90 -2.43 13.35
N ILE A 32 -2.69 -3.05 12.18
CA ILE A 32 -2.49 -2.30 10.94
C ILE A 32 -3.86 -1.89 10.40
N ASP A 33 -4.24 -0.65 10.68
CA ASP A 33 -5.50 -0.06 10.24
C ASP A 33 -5.30 1.38 9.71
N SER A 34 -6.41 2.03 9.35
CA SER A 34 -6.38 3.42 8.87
C SER A 34 -5.89 4.42 9.94
N ALA A 35 -6.18 4.19 11.22
CA ALA A 35 -5.77 5.10 12.29
C ALA A 35 -4.25 5.04 12.51
N LEU A 36 -3.67 3.83 12.52
CA LEU A 36 -2.23 3.63 12.53
C LEU A 36 -1.58 4.29 11.31
N PHE A 37 -2.14 4.11 10.12
CA PHE A 37 -1.61 4.71 8.90
C PHE A 37 -1.56 6.24 8.99
N ASP A 38 -2.64 6.87 9.45
CA ASP A 38 -2.71 8.32 9.60
C ASP A 38 -1.73 8.85 10.65
N ASP A 39 -1.58 8.15 11.77
CA ASP A 39 -0.61 8.52 12.83
C ASP A 39 0.84 8.39 12.33
N VAL A 40 1.17 7.26 11.69
CA VAL A 40 2.49 7.04 11.08
C VAL A 40 2.78 8.09 10.01
N GLN A 41 1.82 8.35 9.12
CA GLN A 41 1.96 9.36 8.08
C GLN A 41 2.15 10.75 8.68
N SER A 42 1.34 11.13 9.68
CA SER A 42 1.47 12.40 10.40
C SER A 42 2.85 12.57 11.05
N ARG A 43 3.34 11.51 11.69
CA ARG A 43 4.63 11.48 12.38
C ARG A 43 5.81 11.56 11.42
N VAL A 44 5.77 10.80 10.32
CA VAL A 44 6.80 10.83 9.25
C VAL A 44 6.79 12.18 8.53
N ASN A 45 5.60 12.74 8.28
CA ASN A 45 5.43 14.05 7.64
C ASN A 45 5.76 15.23 8.57
N GLN A 46 6.24 14.97 9.80
CA GLN A 46 6.66 15.96 10.79
C GLN A 46 5.55 16.96 11.17
N HIS A 47 4.35 16.46 11.49
CA HIS A 47 3.21 17.31 11.86
C HIS A 47 3.58 18.38 12.91
N GLY A 48 3.41 19.65 12.55
CA GLY A 48 3.69 20.81 13.41
C GLY A 48 5.06 21.49 13.20
N LYS A 49 5.93 20.97 12.33
CA LYS A 49 7.18 21.66 11.91
C LYS A 49 6.97 22.50 10.65
N THR A 50 7.83 23.52 10.47
CA THR A 50 7.88 24.34 9.26
C THR A 50 8.13 23.47 8.03
N ILE A 51 7.39 23.70 6.94
CA ILE A 51 7.54 22.99 5.68
C ILE A 51 8.95 23.24 5.12
N GLU A 52 9.76 22.19 5.04
CA GLU A 52 11.08 22.22 4.40
C GLU A 52 10.93 22.04 2.87
N LYS A 53 11.60 22.90 2.11
CA LYS A 53 11.64 22.83 0.65
C LYS A 53 12.89 22.08 0.18
N ILE A 54 12.71 21.13 -0.72
CA ILE A 54 13.78 20.37 -1.36
C ILE A 54 13.75 20.56 -2.87
N LEU A 55 14.93 20.55 -3.48
CA LEU A 55 15.07 20.53 -4.94
C LEU A 55 15.08 19.08 -5.40
N VAL A 56 14.14 18.72 -6.27
CA VAL A 56 14.03 17.39 -6.86
C VAL A 56 14.25 17.50 -8.37
N THR A 57 15.19 16.72 -8.90
CA THR A 57 15.53 16.72 -10.32
C THR A 57 14.85 15.55 -11.02
N LEU A 58 13.91 15.82 -11.91
CA LEU A 58 13.41 14.77 -12.80
C LEU A 58 14.38 14.58 -13.97
N VAL A 59 14.73 13.32 -14.24
CA VAL A 59 15.48 12.90 -15.42
C VAL A 59 14.49 12.28 -16.42
N ASN A 60 14.40 12.87 -17.60
CA ASN A 60 13.54 12.38 -18.68
C ASN A 60 14.22 11.26 -19.47
N LYS A 61 13.44 10.52 -20.27
CA LYS A 61 13.94 9.42 -21.13
C LYS A 61 14.98 9.88 -22.16
N ASP A 62 14.95 11.16 -22.57
CA ASP A 62 15.93 11.77 -23.47
C ASP A 62 17.20 12.27 -22.76
N GLY A 63 17.31 12.04 -21.45
CA GLY A 63 18.41 12.51 -20.60
C GLY A 63 18.30 13.97 -20.16
N SER A 64 17.28 14.71 -20.62
CA SER A 64 17.06 16.08 -20.17
C SER A 64 16.66 16.10 -18.70
N LYS A 65 17.16 17.11 -17.97
CA LYS A 65 16.94 17.25 -16.53
C LYS A 65 16.11 18.49 -16.26
N LYS A 66 15.16 18.39 -15.33
CA LYS A 66 14.36 19.54 -14.89
C LYS A 66 14.14 19.49 -13.39
N ASP A 67 14.45 20.62 -12.74
CA ASP A 67 14.33 20.76 -11.30
C ASP A 67 12.96 21.27 -10.90
N TYR A 68 12.48 20.76 -9.77
CA TYR A 68 11.22 21.14 -9.15
C TYR A 68 11.43 21.40 -7.66
N LEU A 69 10.83 22.47 -7.17
CA LEU A 69 10.82 22.79 -5.75
C LEU A 69 9.64 22.07 -5.09
N MET A 70 9.94 21.10 -4.22
CA MET A 70 8.97 20.19 -3.60
C MET A 70 9.00 20.33 -2.07
N ASN A 71 7.94 19.86 -1.41
CA ASN A 71 7.87 19.81 0.05
C ASN A 71 8.45 18.48 0.53
N ARG A 72 9.48 18.52 1.38
CA ARG A 72 10.08 17.33 1.99
C ARG A 72 9.04 16.58 2.82
N ASN A 73 9.05 15.25 2.76
CA ASN A 73 8.15 14.34 3.46
C ASN A 73 6.65 14.58 3.17
N ILE A 74 6.30 15.33 2.12
CA ILE A 74 4.91 15.62 1.76
C ILE A 74 4.70 15.38 0.26
N SER A 75 5.51 16.02 -0.57
CA SER A 75 5.41 15.87 -2.03
C SER A 75 5.90 14.49 -2.47
N THR A 76 5.19 13.91 -3.42
CA THR A 76 5.49 12.58 -3.98
C THR A 76 6.02 12.67 -5.42
N PRO A 77 6.63 11.59 -5.97
CA PRO A 77 6.92 11.50 -7.39
C PRO A 77 5.70 11.76 -8.28
N PHE A 78 4.51 11.33 -7.85
CA PHE A 78 3.26 11.59 -8.56
C PHE A 78 2.91 13.08 -8.57
N ASP A 79 3.11 13.78 -7.46
CA ASP A 79 2.94 15.24 -7.38
C ASP A 79 3.87 15.97 -8.33
N CYS A 80 5.15 15.59 -8.34
CA CYS A 80 6.13 16.15 -9.26
C CYS A 80 5.76 15.91 -10.72
N ALA A 81 5.36 14.69 -11.08
CA ALA A 81 4.93 14.35 -12.44
C ALA A 81 3.70 15.14 -12.91
N LYS A 82 2.77 15.50 -12.00
CA LYS A 82 1.61 16.35 -12.33
C LYS A 82 2.01 17.74 -12.83
N HIS A 83 3.15 18.30 -12.37
CA HIS A 83 3.63 19.61 -12.85
C HIS A 83 4.08 19.58 -14.32
N MET A 84 4.37 18.39 -14.86
CA MET A 84 4.69 18.23 -16.27
C MET A 84 3.46 17.94 -17.10
N ASN A 85 2.80 16.83 -16.79
CA ASN A 85 1.75 16.26 -17.60
C ASN A 85 1.00 15.20 -16.79
N MET A 86 -0.30 15.41 -16.63
CA MET A 86 -1.20 14.47 -15.95
C MET A 86 -1.20 13.07 -16.58
N LEU A 87 -1.05 12.96 -17.90
CA LEU A 87 -0.98 11.67 -18.59
C LEU A 87 0.28 10.89 -18.19
N LEU A 88 1.42 11.58 -18.08
CA LEU A 88 2.67 10.96 -17.63
C LEU A 88 2.54 10.51 -16.16
N ALA A 89 2.00 11.36 -15.30
CA ALA A 89 1.77 11.03 -13.90
C ALA A 89 0.89 9.77 -13.73
N LYS A 90 -0.18 9.64 -14.52
CA LYS A 90 -1.08 8.46 -14.49
C LYS A 90 -0.45 7.19 -15.06
N ARG A 91 0.45 7.31 -16.04
CA ARG A 91 1.13 6.17 -16.66
C ARG A 91 2.32 5.66 -15.84
N ALA A 92 2.94 6.52 -15.05
CA ALA A 92 4.05 6.15 -14.19
C ALA A 92 3.59 5.15 -13.12
N VAL A 93 4.32 4.05 -13.02
CA VAL A 93 4.08 2.93 -12.11
C VAL A 93 4.94 3.09 -10.87
N LEU A 94 6.25 3.27 -11.07
CA LEU A 94 7.27 3.46 -10.03
C LEU A 94 8.17 4.64 -10.37
N ALA A 95 8.88 5.13 -9.35
CA ALA A 95 9.97 6.08 -9.49
C ALA A 95 11.31 5.37 -9.25
N LEU A 96 12.28 5.59 -10.12
CA LEU A 96 13.67 5.22 -9.87
C LEU A 96 14.36 6.42 -9.24
N THR A 97 14.55 6.41 -7.92
CA THR A 97 15.04 7.56 -7.16
C THR A 97 16.48 7.35 -6.72
N SER A 98 17.34 8.34 -6.95
CA SER A 98 18.72 8.39 -6.45
C SER A 98 18.85 9.53 -5.45
N TYR A 99 19.12 9.19 -4.19
CA TYR A 99 19.44 10.16 -3.14
C TYR A 99 20.95 10.42 -3.10
N SER A 100 21.36 11.42 -2.33
CA SER A 100 22.77 11.86 -2.24
C SER A 100 23.74 10.76 -1.73
N GLU A 101 23.22 9.70 -1.11
CA GLU A 101 23.98 8.57 -0.56
C GLU A 101 24.37 7.50 -1.60
N GLY A 102 24.06 7.73 -2.88
CA GLY A 102 24.64 6.99 -4.02
C GLY A 102 23.83 5.79 -4.51
N ASP A 103 22.99 5.20 -3.68
CA ASP A 103 22.13 4.10 -4.11
C ASP A 103 20.84 4.58 -4.78
N THR A 104 20.46 3.84 -5.82
CA THR A 104 19.24 4.07 -6.58
C THR A 104 18.19 3.05 -6.15
N HIS A 105 17.01 3.53 -5.79
CA HIS A 105 15.92 2.72 -5.25
C HIS A 105 14.67 2.84 -6.11
N LEU A 106 13.93 1.74 -6.20
CA LEU A 106 12.59 1.75 -6.77
C LEU A 106 11.59 2.11 -5.67
N GLU A 107 10.93 3.25 -5.84
CA GLU A 107 9.98 3.80 -4.88
C GLU A 107 8.58 3.90 -5.49
N CYS A 108 7.56 3.85 -4.62
CA CYS A 108 6.18 4.02 -5.03
C CYS A 108 5.96 5.46 -5.51
N MET A 109 5.11 5.64 -6.52
CA MET A 109 4.77 6.97 -7.02
C MET A 109 4.09 7.87 -5.98
N ASN A 110 3.42 7.29 -4.98
CA ASN A 110 2.74 8.02 -3.90
C ASN A 110 3.49 7.94 -2.56
N GLU A 111 4.78 7.56 -2.56
CA GLU A 111 5.63 7.69 -1.38
C GLU A 111 6.26 9.09 -1.34
N PRO A 112 6.22 9.82 -0.21
CA PRO A 112 6.83 11.13 -0.12
C PRO A 112 8.35 11.13 -0.27
N PHE A 113 8.89 12.16 -0.92
CA PHE A 113 10.34 12.37 -1.03
C PHE A 113 10.97 12.68 0.34
N ARG A 114 12.05 11.99 0.68
CA ARG A 114 12.71 12.11 1.99
C ARG A 114 13.79 13.19 2.06
N ASP A 115 14.38 13.52 0.92
CA ASP A 115 15.44 14.53 0.79
C ASP A 115 15.54 14.95 -0.69
N LYS A 116 16.44 15.88 -1.01
CA LYS A 116 16.85 16.18 -2.38
C LYS A 116 17.29 14.90 -3.11
N CYS A 117 16.77 14.72 -4.31
CA CYS A 117 17.04 13.54 -5.11
C CYS A 117 16.90 13.84 -6.59
N SER A 118 17.46 12.96 -7.42
CA SER A 118 17.06 12.83 -8.81
C SER A 118 16.17 11.60 -8.98
N PHE A 119 15.19 11.65 -9.88
CA PHE A 119 14.35 10.49 -10.14
C PHE A 119 13.96 10.36 -11.62
N GLU A 120 13.63 9.14 -12.03
CA GLU A 120 13.08 8.80 -13.34
C GLU A 120 11.70 8.16 -13.19
N LEU A 121 10.78 8.45 -14.12
CA LEU A 121 9.46 7.82 -14.17
C LEU A 121 9.54 6.50 -14.94
N LEU A 122 9.11 5.41 -14.30
CA LEU A 122 9.03 4.10 -14.93
C LEU A 122 7.59 3.75 -15.25
N ASP A 123 7.32 3.33 -16.48
CA ASP A 123 6.04 2.77 -16.93
C ASP A 123 6.21 1.28 -17.27
N PHE A 124 5.10 0.57 -17.50
CA PHE A 124 5.13 -0.86 -17.87
C PHE A 124 5.84 -1.14 -19.22
N GLN A 125 6.21 -0.12 -20.00
CA GLN A 125 6.95 -0.29 -21.25
C GLN A 125 8.47 -0.27 -21.02
N ASN A 126 8.93 -0.10 -19.77
CA ASN A 126 10.35 -0.12 -19.45
C ASN A 126 10.87 -1.56 -19.35
N GLU A 127 11.61 -2.00 -20.38
CA GLU A 127 12.16 -3.35 -20.46
C GLU A 127 13.24 -3.63 -19.39
N LYS A 128 14.05 -2.62 -19.05
CA LYS A 128 15.15 -2.74 -18.09
C LYS A 128 14.67 -3.12 -16.69
N TYR A 129 13.51 -2.60 -16.28
CA TYR A 129 12.92 -2.83 -14.95
C TYR A 129 11.64 -3.69 -15.01
N ALA A 130 11.45 -4.45 -16.09
CA ALA A 130 10.22 -5.21 -16.30
C ALA A 130 9.94 -6.23 -15.17
N ALA A 131 10.99 -6.87 -14.64
CA ALA A 131 10.84 -7.85 -13.57
C ALA A 131 10.35 -7.20 -12.26
N GLU A 132 10.89 -6.04 -11.91
CA GLU A 132 10.55 -5.29 -10.70
C GLU A 132 9.16 -4.64 -10.83
N LEU A 133 8.84 -4.10 -12.01
CA LEU A 133 7.51 -3.57 -12.31
C LEU A 133 6.43 -4.65 -12.24
N ASN A 134 6.72 -5.86 -12.75
CA ASN A 134 5.82 -7.00 -12.62
C ASN A 134 5.64 -7.39 -11.15
N LYS A 135 6.72 -7.47 -10.36
CA LYS A 135 6.60 -7.75 -8.91
C LYS A 135 5.73 -6.70 -8.20
N ALA A 136 5.92 -5.41 -8.49
CA ALA A 136 5.09 -4.35 -7.95
C ALA A 136 3.62 -4.48 -8.38
N TYR A 137 3.37 -4.86 -9.63
CA TYR A 137 2.02 -5.13 -10.14
C TYR A 137 1.33 -6.28 -9.40
N TRP A 138 1.98 -7.45 -9.30
CA TRP A 138 1.41 -8.62 -8.63
C TRP A 138 1.18 -8.38 -7.13
N ARG A 139 2.10 -7.68 -6.46
CA ARG A 139 1.92 -7.21 -5.08
C ARG A 139 0.70 -6.28 -4.94
N SER A 140 0.52 -5.37 -5.88
CA SER A 140 -0.63 -4.45 -5.86
C SER A 140 -1.95 -5.19 -6.09
N CYS A 141 -1.94 -6.23 -6.93
CA CYS A 141 -3.09 -7.10 -7.14
C CYS A 141 -3.46 -7.91 -5.88
N SER A 142 -2.49 -8.40 -5.10
CA SER A 142 -2.78 -9.08 -3.83
C SER A 142 -3.34 -8.12 -2.78
N VAL A 143 -2.82 -6.88 -2.70
CA VAL A 143 -3.40 -5.82 -1.86
C VAL A 143 -4.84 -5.50 -2.28
N LEU A 144 -5.09 -5.33 -3.58
CA LEU A 144 -6.46 -5.10 -4.09
C LEU A 144 -7.38 -6.28 -3.75
N LEU A 145 -6.92 -7.52 -3.91
CA LEU A 145 -7.70 -8.70 -3.54
C LEU A 145 -8.05 -8.69 -2.05
N ALA A 146 -7.10 -8.38 -1.18
CA ALA A 146 -7.31 -8.29 0.26
C ALA A 146 -8.35 -7.22 0.63
N ALA A 147 -8.28 -6.04 0.02
CA ALA A 147 -9.26 -4.97 0.19
C ALA A 147 -10.66 -5.39 -0.28
N VAL A 148 -10.75 -5.98 -1.47
CA VAL A 148 -11.99 -6.49 -2.07
C VAL A 148 -12.66 -7.54 -1.19
N LEU A 149 -11.89 -8.48 -0.62
CA LEU A 149 -12.43 -9.50 0.26
C LEU A 149 -12.89 -8.90 1.59
N SER A 150 -12.13 -7.94 2.14
CA SER A 150 -12.46 -7.29 3.41
C SER A 150 -13.73 -6.44 3.33
N GLU A 151 -13.95 -5.74 2.21
CA GLU A 151 -15.12 -4.88 2.02
C GLU A 151 -16.31 -5.59 1.35
N GLY A 152 -16.04 -6.56 0.47
CA GLY A 152 -17.06 -7.24 -0.33
C GLY A 152 -17.74 -8.40 0.37
N LEU A 153 -17.08 -9.02 1.35
CA LEU A 153 -17.66 -10.12 2.13
C LEU A 153 -18.45 -9.60 3.33
N ARG A 154 -19.51 -10.34 3.70
CA ARG A 154 -20.30 -10.05 4.90
C ARG A 154 -19.65 -10.56 6.18
N ASP A 155 -18.90 -11.65 6.06
CA ASP A 155 -18.15 -12.26 7.14
C ASP A 155 -17.07 -11.30 7.62
N HIS A 156 -16.84 -11.27 8.93
CA HIS A 156 -15.70 -10.56 9.50
C HIS A 156 -14.45 -11.41 9.29
N ILE A 157 -13.85 -11.26 8.11
CA ILE A 157 -12.61 -11.97 7.75
C ILE A 157 -11.38 -11.21 8.23
N SER A 158 -10.32 -11.94 8.53
CA SER A 158 -8.99 -11.38 8.74
C SER A 158 -8.06 -11.85 7.62
N VAL A 159 -7.39 -10.90 6.97
CA VAL A 159 -6.33 -11.18 5.99
C VAL A 159 -5.04 -11.51 6.74
N SER A 160 -4.38 -12.63 6.39
CA SER A 160 -3.13 -13.03 7.07
C SER A 160 -1.89 -12.91 6.20
N THR A 161 -1.94 -13.35 4.94
CA THR A 161 -0.77 -13.43 4.07
C THR A 161 -1.13 -13.00 2.66
N LEU A 162 -0.26 -12.21 2.03
CA LEU A 162 -0.37 -11.84 0.63
C LEU A 162 0.63 -12.66 -0.19
N HIS A 163 0.15 -13.28 -1.26
CA HIS A 163 0.95 -14.06 -2.20
C HIS A 163 1.00 -13.34 -3.54
N CYS A 164 2.20 -13.09 -4.06
CA CYS A 164 2.41 -12.32 -5.29
C CYS A 164 3.56 -12.88 -6.15
N GLU A 165 3.72 -14.20 -6.13
CA GLU A 165 4.78 -14.90 -6.85
C GLU A 165 4.57 -14.83 -8.38
N VAL A 166 5.39 -13.99 -9.03
CA VAL A 166 5.31 -13.74 -10.48
C VAL A 166 5.43 -15.01 -11.35
N PRO A 167 6.37 -15.95 -11.08
CA PRO A 167 6.55 -17.13 -11.93
C PRO A 167 5.30 -18.00 -12.06
N ASP A 168 4.52 -18.10 -10.99
CA ASP A 168 3.31 -18.92 -10.95
C ASP A 168 2.11 -18.25 -11.62
N SER A 169 2.25 -16.99 -12.03
CA SER A 169 1.21 -16.21 -12.73
C SER A 169 -0.11 -16.09 -11.96
N TYR A 170 -0.04 -16.09 -10.63
CA TYR A 170 -1.19 -15.81 -9.76
C TYR A 170 -0.82 -14.86 -8.61
N PHE A 171 -1.83 -14.15 -8.11
CA PHE A 171 -1.81 -13.54 -6.79
C PHE A 171 -2.86 -14.23 -5.94
N ALA A 172 -2.60 -14.37 -4.65
CA ALA A 172 -3.54 -14.96 -3.69
C ALA A 172 -3.48 -14.24 -2.35
N VAL A 173 -4.51 -14.45 -1.54
CA VAL A 173 -4.59 -13.90 -0.18
C VAL A 173 -5.10 -15.01 0.72
N ASP A 174 -4.39 -15.25 1.81
CA ASP A 174 -4.88 -16.12 2.88
C ASP A 174 -5.83 -15.32 3.77
N ILE A 175 -7.03 -15.89 3.98
CA ILE A 175 -8.07 -15.31 4.83
C ILE A 175 -8.48 -16.29 5.91
N LYS A 176 -8.84 -15.78 7.08
CA LYS A 176 -9.46 -16.54 8.19
C LYS A 176 -10.83 -15.96 8.52
N GLY A 177 -11.68 -16.75 9.14
CA GLY A 177 -13.02 -16.32 9.59
C GLY A 177 -14.10 -16.38 8.51
N LEU A 178 -13.80 -16.98 7.34
CA LEU A 178 -14.82 -17.25 6.34
C LEU A 178 -15.74 -18.38 6.83
N THR A 179 -17.04 -18.09 6.98
CA THR A 179 -18.01 -19.05 7.55
C THR A 179 -18.73 -19.84 6.46
N SER A 180 -18.85 -19.27 5.26
CA SER A 180 -19.59 -19.82 4.15
C SER A 180 -18.68 -20.11 2.95
N SER A 181 -18.93 -21.22 2.25
CA SER A 181 -18.21 -21.53 1.03
C SER A 181 -18.57 -20.53 -0.08
N LEU A 182 -17.56 -20.00 -0.78
CA LEU A 182 -17.78 -19.12 -1.92
C LEU A 182 -18.05 -19.92 -3.20
N SER A 183 -19.21 -19.68 -3.81
CA SER A 183 -19.60 -20.29 -5.09
C SER A 183 -18.94 -19.59 -6.28
N LYS A 184 -19.01 -20.21 -7.47
CA LYS A 184 -18.51 -19.60 -8.71
C LYS A 184 -19.25 -18.31 -9.11
N SER A 185 -20.48 -18.09 -8.65
CA SER A 185 -21.17 -16.81 -8.83
C SER A 185 -20.62 -15.75 -7.88
N ASP A 186 -20.38 -16.10 -6.61
CA ASP A 186 -19.84 -15.15 -5.62
C ASP A 186 -18.46 -14.63 -6.05
N LEU A 187 -17.60 -15.50 -6.59
CA LEU A 187 -16.29 -15.08 -7.11
C LEU A 187 -16.41 -14.12 -8.31
N ARG A 188 -17.42 -14.32 -9.17
CA ARG A 188 -17.71 -13.41 -10.30
C ARG A 188 -18.21 -12.07 -9.79
N ASP A 189 -19.08 -12.07 -8.80
CA ASP A 189 -19.63 -10.87 -8.18
C ASP A 189 -18.54 -10.06 -7.47
N LEU A 190 -17.64 -10.72 -6.74
CA LEU A 190 -16.46 -10.08 -6.14
C LEU A 190 -15.52 -9.51 -7.20
N SER A 191 -15.35 -10.20 -8.33
CA SER A 191 -14.55 -9.69 -9.47
C SER A 191 -15.19 -8.47 -10.12
N LEU A 192 -16.52 -8.42 -10.19
CA LEU A 192 -17.27 -7.26 -10.67
C LEU A 192 -17.14 -6.08 -9.70
N PHE A 193 -17.32 -6.35 -8.40
CA PHE A 193 -17.16 -5.38 -7.32
C PHE A 193 -15.76 -4.76 -7.30
N ALA A 194 -14.70 -5.58 -7.41
CA ALA A 194 -13.33 -5.10 -7.53
C ALA A 194 -13.17 -4.10 -8.69
N ARG A 195 -13.79 -4.40 -9.84
CA ARG A 195 -13.71 -3.54 -11.02
C ARG A 195 -14.51 -2.25 -10.86
N SER A 196 -15.72 -2.30 -10.29
CA SER A 196 -16.57 -1.12 -10.14
C SER A 196 -16.07 -0.19 -9.04
N GLU A 197 -15.77 -0.74 -7.86
CA GLU A 197 -15.50 0.07 -6.66
C GLU A 197 -14.04 0.49 -6.55
N PHE A 198 -13.10 -0.31 -7.04
CA PHE A 198 -11.67 0.00 -6.92
C PHE A 198 -11.04 0.43 -8.23
N VAL A 199 -11.07 -0.43 -9.26
CA VAL A 199 -10.33 -0.19 -10.51
C VAL A 199 -10.88 1.04 -11.25
N SER A 200 -12.19 1.10 -11.47
CA SER A 200 -12.83 2.21 -12.21
C SER A 200 -12.69 3.55 -11.50
N ASN A 201 -12.62 3.54 -10.17
CA ASN A 201 -12.48 4.74 -9.35
C ASN A 201 -11.03 5.25 -9.20
N SER A 202 -10.04 4.52 -9.76
CA SER A 202 -8.65 4.99 -9.82
C SER A 202 -8.05 5.36 -8.45
N ILE A 203 -8.43 4.60 -7.41
CA ILE A 203 -7.97 4.76 -6.02
C ILE A 203 -6.44 4.69 -5.98
N PRO A 204 -5.77 5.66 -5.33
CA PRO A 204 -4.32 5.62 -5.16
C PRO A 204 -3.91 4.51 -4.18
N PHE A 205 -2.78 3.86 -4.45
CA PHE A 205 -2.07 3.11 -3.42
C PHE A 205 -1.19 4.10 -2.66
N GLU A 206 -1.67 4.55 -1.51
CA GLU A 206 -0.91 5.44 -0.64
C GLU A 206 0.11 4.63 0.14
N THR A 207 1.34 5.14 0.28
CA THR A 207 2.39 4.41 0.98
C THR A 207 3.16 5.31 1.92
N VAL A 208 3.49 4.77 3.09
CA VAL A 208 4.39 5.40 4.05
C VAL A 208 5.42 4.39 4.53
N PHE A 209 6.68 4.80 4.51
CA PHE A 209 7.77 4.02 5.07
C PHE A 209 7.98 4.43 6.52
N LEU A 210 7.88 3.45 7.42
CA LEU A 210 8.14 3.58 8.85
C LEU A 210 9.54 3.03 9.14
N PRO A 211 10.54 3.89 9.40
CA PRO A 211 11.88 3.45 9.77
C PRO A 211 11.87 2.67 11.08
N ALA A 212 12.84 1.76 11.26
CA ALA A 212 12.93 0.89 12.44
C ALA A 212 12.95 1.68 13.76
N GLU A 213 13.59 2.85 13.77
CA GLU A 213 13.67 3.75 14.93
C GLU A 213 12.30 4.21 15.43
N LEU A 214 11.33 4.40 14.53
CA LEU A 214 9.96 4.78 14.86
C LEU A 214 9.03 3.58 14.98
N ALA A 215 9.39 2.44 14.38
CA ALA A 215 8.59 1.22 14.37
C ALA A 215 8.40 0.60 15.76
N ILE A 216 9.43 0.74 16.63
CA ILE A 216 9.43 0.24 18.00
C ILE A 216 8.26 0.83 18.81
N ASP A 217 7.92 2.10 18.58
CA ASP A 217 6.83 2.78 19.30
C ASP A 217 5.45 2.20 18.98
N TYR A 218 5.33 1.48 17.87
CA TYR A 218 4.11 0.77 17.47
C TYR A 218 4.18 -0.74 17.75
N GLY A 219 5.25 -1.21 18.40
CA GLY A 219 5.47 -2.62 18.74
C GLY A 219 5.93 -3.46 17.56
N TYR A 220 6.71 -2.89 16.63
CA TYR A 220 7.35 -3.63 15.55
C TYR A 220 8.88 -3.60 15.69
N ASP A 221 9.52 -4.74 15.40
CA ASP A 221 10.97 -4.93 15.59
C ASP A 221 11.80 -4.46 14.38
N SER A 222 11.16 -4.13 13.27
CA SER A 222 11.81 -3.76 12.01
C SER A 222 11.05 -2.67 11.28
N SER A 223 11.69 -2.10 10.26
CA SER A 223 11.03 -1.12 9.38
C SER A 223 9.86 -1.76 8.64
N LEU A 224 8.86 -0.93 8.35
CA LEU A 224 7.65 -1.34 7.65
C LEU A 224 7.35 -0.39 6.51
N ARG A 225 6.84 -0.92 5.41
CA ARG A 225 6.16 -0.13 4.40
C ARG A 225 4.68 -0.40 4.51
N LEU A 226 3.92 0.59 4.94
CA LEU A 226 2.47 0.50 4.99
C LEU A 226 1.90 0.95 3.65
N CYS A 227 0.88 0.24 3.19
CA CYS A 227 0.12 0.56 1.99
C CYS A 227 -1.35 0.68 2.35
N ARG A 228 -1.97 1.81 1.99
CA ARG A 228 -3.41 2.04 2.08
C ARG A 228 -4.03 2.05 0.68
N LEU A 229 -5.11 1.30 0.52
CA LEU A 229 -5.97 1.31 -0.66
C LEU A 229 -7.42 1.52 -0.21
N GLY A 230 -7.94 2.74 -0.35
CA GLY A 230 -9.24 3.10 0.19
C GLY A 230 -9.18 3.05 1.72
N THR A 231 -10.00 2.19 2.35
CA THR A 231 -9.98 2.00 3.81
C THR A 231 -9.11 0.85 4.28
N PHE A 232 -8.69 -0.02 3.36
CA PHE A 232 -7.86 -1.18 3.68
C PHE A 232 -6.39 -0.77 3.82
N VAL A 233 -5.74 -1.21 4.90
CA VAL A 233 -4.33 -0.97 5.18
C VAL A 233 -3.61 -2.28 5.42
N THR A 234 -2.42 -2.44 4.86
CA THR A 234 -1.56 -3.61 5.06
C THR A 234 -0.09 -3.22 5.01
N ALA A 235 0.77 -4.04 5.61
CA ALA A 235 2.19 -3.99 5.32
C ALA A 235 2.49 -4.65 3.97
N VAL A 236 3.50 -4.14 3.27
CA VAL A 236 4.02 -4.70 2.02
C VAL A 236 5.54 -4.81 2.07
N ASP A 237 6.09 -5.81 1.38
CA ASP A 237 7.54 -6.12 1.36
C ASP A 237 8.32 -5.36 0.27
N GLY A 238 7.66 -4.45 -0.45
CA GLY A 238 8.29 -3.67 -1.51
C GLY A 238 7.32 -2.69 -2.17
N PRO A 239 7.73 -2.03 -3.27
CA PRO A 239 6.94 -0.98 -3.88
C PRO A 239 5.68 -1.52 -4.56
N VAL A 240 4.62 -0.71 -4.58
CA VAL A 240 3.34 -0.98 -5.23
C VAL A 240 3.13 0.01 -6.38
N ILE A 241 2.25 -0.33 -7.31
CA ILE A 241 1.88 0.54 -8.42
C ILE A 241 1.18 1.80 -7.90
N SER A 242 1.09 2.83 -8.74
CA SER A 242 0.54 4.13 -8.35
C SER A 242 -0.96 4.09 -8.04
N ARG A 243 -1.76 3.47 -8.92
CA ARG A 243 -3.24 3.56 -8.85
C ARG A 243 -3.92 2.27 -9.28
N SER A 244 -5.09 2.01 -8.71
CA SER A 244 -5.90 0.81 -9.01
C SER A 244 -6.31 0.70 -10.47
N ASN A 245 -6.49 1.81 -11.20
CA ASN A 245 -6.84 1.79 -12.63
C ASN A 245 -5.68 1.38 -13.55
N GLN A 246 -4.47 1.20 -12.99
CA GLN A 246 -3.36 0.58 -13.72
C GLN A 246 -3.52 -0.95 -13.77
N ILE A 247 -4.42 -1.53 -12.97
CA ILE A 247 -4.84 -2.92 -13.06
C ILE A 247 -5.90 -3.01 -14.15
N GLY A 248 -5.61 -3.77 -15.21
CA GLY A 248 -6.52 -3.93 -16.34
C GLY A 248 -7.67 -4.89 -16.01
N ARG A 249 -7.49 -6.17 -16.35
CA ARG A 249 -8.47 -7.22 -16.03
C ARG A 249 -8.17 -7.78 -14.65
N PHE A 250 -9.19 -7.84 -13.80
CA PHE A 250 -9.12 -8.44 -12.47
C PHE A 250 -10.22 -9.50 -12.32
N ASN A 251 -9.82 -10.73 -11.98
CA ASN A 251 -10.73 -11.85 -11.78
C ASN A 251 -10.28 -12.71 -10.60
N ILE A 252 -11.22 -13.09 -9.75
CA ILE A 252 -11.06 -14.07 -8.69
C ILE A 252 -11.59 -15.39 -9.23
N VAL A 253 -10.72 -16.37 -9.37
CA VAL A 253 -11.02 -17.60 -10.13
C VAL A 253 -11.24 -18.82 -9.26
N LYS A 254 -10.63 -18.86 -8.07
CA LYS A 254 -10.60 -20.03 -7.22
C LYS A 254 -10.43 -19.63 -5.76
N VAL A 255 -11.04 -20.42 -4.88
CA VAL A 255 -10.77 -20.46 -3.45
C VAL A 255 -10.31 -21.87 -3.13
N SER A 256 -9.25 -21.99 -2.33
CA SER A 256 -8.69 -23.27 -1.91
C SER A 256 -8.64 -23.32 -0.38
N ASN A 257 -9.06 -24.43 0.21
CA ASN A 257 -8.93 -24.64 1.64
C ASN A 257 -7.54 -25.21 1.94
N SER A 258 -6.72 -24.49 2.71
CA SER A 258 -5.37 -24.93 3.09
C SER A 258 -5.33 -26.04 4.15
N LEU A 259 -6.49 -26.62 4.53
CA LEU A 259 -6.59 -27.66 5.57
C LEU A 259 -6.06 -29.04 5.15
N ASN A 260 -5.71 -29.27 3.88
CA ASN A 260 -5.39 -30.61 3.37
C ASN A 260 -3.92 -30.83 2.92
N LYS A 261 -2.96 -30.00 3.34
CA LYS A 261 -1.54 -30.16 2.93
C LYS A 261 -0.65 -30.98 3.89
N ILE A 262 -1.22 -31.71 4.86
CA ILE A 262 -0.43 -32.53 5.82
C ILE A 262 -0.41 -34.04 5.46
N GLU A 263 -1.19 -34.54 4.50
CA GLU A 263 -1.29 -35.99 4.25
C GLU A 263 -0.63 -36.55 2.97
N GLU A 264 0.12 -35.77 2.20
CA GLU A 264 0.76 -36.29 0.97
C GLU A 264 2.25 -35.97 0.91
N HIS A 265 3.04 -36.48 1.86
CA HIS A 265 4.45 -36.85 1.64
C HIS A 265 4.87 -37.93 2.64
N VAL A 266 4.24 -39.09 2.53
CA VAL A 266 4.87 -40.37 2.86
C VAL A 266 4.74 -41.21 1.60
N PHE A 267 5.81 -41.28 0.81
CA PHE A 267 6.32 -42.46 0.09
C PHE A 267 7.65 -42.08 -0.56
#